data_AF-A0ABD1JJK0-F1
#
_entry.id   AF-A0ABD1JJK0-F1
#
_cell.length_a   1.000
_cell.length_b   1.000
_cell.length_c   1.000
_cell.angle_alpha   90.00
_cell.angle_beta   90.00
_cell.angle_gamma   90.00
#
_symmetry.space_group_name_H-M   'P 1'
#
loop_
_entity.id
_entity.type
_entity.pdbx_description
1 polymer ?
#
loop_
_entity_poly.entity_id
_entity_poly.type
_entity_poly.pdbx_seq_one_letter_code
_entity_poly.pdbx_strand_id
1 'polypeptide(L)'
;MSTSERCAGYQQLKKLSSTIKPFSVFWVLPEGWGGFVYAKVVSQTINTFCASTDAVISSTHVPSQYRNQRGNTEYPDWGKKQKLASIAQNIWNKMVELKPTRETAYHMTHDGYLKLWQLEKPVLEGYDVIFIDEAQDCTPAIMDIMLAQPCGKILVGDPHQQIYSFRGAVNALYTVPHTHIYYLTQSFRFGPEIAFVGASILNVCKGVKRTLVGTLQKGNVCGTGQTEGSVAILSRSNVSVFSEAVRLTEDNPQCRIHIVGGVDSFGLKRIMDIWVLMQPDEKRKKENLSIQDAFIRGFSKVRLGGYMGLKRYATNTEDHELEAKLEVVERYHTRLPELIRRIYSCAESDPTRADYILGTVHKAKGLEFDSVMVTDDFMKVTSPSDIRALVSKGNMVCDEWNLLYVAVTRAKRNLTINPTIYNILTMVGEYFLRSELTSVIQQQSPTLSCCIRNCSNTLDPRCPVSMLKLPVKYVSHAVLQGPVCVQCVQRRVGPLALLMEHPERLWSQQPPDEDEDELQHMPIDVDMLVALL
;
A
#
# COMPACT_ATOMS: atom_id res chain seq x y z
N MET A 1 41.12 -9.32 -2.57
CA MET A 1 40.06 -10.26 -2.16
C MET A 1 38.77 -9.76 -2.77
N SER A 2 38.21 -10.52 -3.71
CA SER A 2 36.96 -10.17 -4.40
C SER A 2 35.77 -10.18 -3.45
N THR A 3 34.65 -9.56 -3.82
CA THR A 3 33.44 -9.60 -2.99
C THR A 3 32.93 -11.04 -2.80
N SER A 4 33.11 -11.94 -3.77
CA SER A 4 32.73 -13.35 -3.64
C SER A 4 33.53 -14.07 -2.53
N GLU A 5 34.84 -13.84 -2.48
CA GLU A 5 35.70 -14.34 -1.41
C GLU A 5 35.34 -13.74 -0.05
N ARG A 6 35.00 -12.44 -0.01
CA ARG A 6 34.54 -11.77 1.22
C ARG A 6 33.21 -12.34 1.73
N CYS A 7 32.27 -12.62 0.83
CA CYS A 7 30.96 -13.19 1.18
C CYS A 7 31.13 -14.56 1.85
N ALA A 8 31.94 -15.44 1.25
CA ALA A 8 32.30 -16.72 1.85
C ALA A 8 32.97 -16.54 3.22
N GLY A 9 33.87 -15.56 3.35
CA GLY A 9 34.50 -15.21 4.63
C GLY A 9 33.50 -14.76 5.70
N TYR A 10 32.56 -13.87 5.37
CA TYR A 10 31.51 -13.45 6.30
C TYR A 10 30.63 -14.61 6.74
N GLN A 11 30.28 -15.52 5.83
CA GLN A 11 29.49 -16.71 6.13
C GLN A 11 30.23 -17.65 7.08
N GLN A 12 31.50 -17.95 6.82
CA GLN A 12 32.34 -18.78 7.68
C GLN A 12 32.49 -18.20 9.09
N LEU A 13 32.64 -16.88 9.18
CA LEU A 13 32.76 -16.15 10.45
C LEU A 13 31.42 -15.95 11.18
N LYS A 14 30.29 -16.43 10.63
CA LYS A 14 28.93 -16.15 11.12
C LYS A 14 28.64 -14.65 11.29
N LYS A 15 29.24 -13.84 10.42
CA LYS A 15 29.22 -12.37 10.43
C LYS A 15 28.25 -11.79 9.40
N LEU A 16 27.26 -12.57 9.00
CA LEU A 16 26.16 -12.10 8.15
C LEU A 16 24.93 -11.76 9.01
N SER A 17 24.19 -10.75 8.57
CA SER A 17 22.90 -10.34 9.14
C SER A 17 22.00 -9.89 7.99
N SER A 18 20.69 -10.02 8.13
CA SER A 18 19.78 -9.55 7.08
C SER A 18 19.79 -8.02 6.97
N THR A 19 19.70 -7.34 8.12
CA THR A 19 19.65 -5.88 8.22
C THR A 19 20.44 -5.38 9.43
N ILE A 20 20.86 -4.11 9.38
CA ILE A 20 21.43 -3.41 10.53
C ILE A 20 20.30 -2.96 11.47
N LYS A 21 20.35 -3.41 12.73
CA LYS A 21 19.30 -3.13 13.71
C LYS A 21 19.72 -1.97 14.61
N PRO A 22 18.89 -0.92 14.76
CA PRO A 22 19.16 0.16 15.71
C PRO A 22 19.42 -0.34 17.14
N PHE A 23 18.74 -1.41 17.55
CA PHE A 23 18.99 -2.05 18.84
C PHE A 23 20.43 -2.54 19.01
N SER A 24 21.04 -3.10 17.96
CA SER A 24 22.43 -3.55 17.99
C SER A 24 23.38 -2.36 17.96
N VAL A 25 23.11 -1.37 17.09
CA VAL A 25 23.94 -0.15 16.97
C VAL A 25 23.99 0.61 18.27
N PHE A 26 22.89 0.67 19.03
CA PHE A 26 22.82 1.33 20.34
C PHE A 26 23.94 0.92 21.29
N TRP A 27 24.38 -0.35 21.27
CA TRP A 27 25.42 -0.87 22.18
C TRP A 27 26.85 -0.49 21.78
N VAL A 28 27.06 -0.01 20.55
CA VAL A 28 28.39 0.32 20.01
C VAL A 28 28.58 1.83 19.75
N LEU A 29 27.60 2.66 20.10
CA LEU A 29 27.71 4.11 19.96
C LEU A 29 28.70 4.68 20.98
N PRO A 30 29.47 5.72 20.59
CA PRO A 30 30.40 6.38 21.51
C PRO A 30 29.66 7.16 22.61
N GLU A 31 30.39 7.49 23.67
CA GLU A 31 29.88 8.33 24.76
C GLU A 31 29.36 9.68 24.25
N GLY A 32 28.27 10.16 24.83
CA GLY A 32 27.57 11.37 24.39
C GLY A 32 26.63 11.18 23.18
N TRP A 33 26.71 10.04 22.48
CA TRP A 33 25.83 9.69 21.35
C TRP A 33 24.89 8.52 21.64
N GLY A 34 24.71 8.18 22.91
CA GLY A 34 23.81 7.12 23.34
C GLY A 34 22.34 7.41 23.01
N GLY A 35 21.56 6.34 22.89
CA GLY A 35 20.10 6.41 22.69
C GLY A 35 19.63 5.85 21.35
N PHE A 36 18.39 5.35 21.35
CA PHE A 36 17.83 4.69 20.17
C PHE A 36 17.62 5.62 18.97
N VAL A 37 17.45 6.93 19.21
CA VAL A 37 17.34 7.93 18.15
C VAL A 37 18.63 7.99 17.32
N TYR A 38 19.79 8.16 17.97
CA TYR A 38 21.07 8.20 17.25
C TYR A 38 21.41 6.84 16.63
N ALA A 39 21.08 5.74 17.31
CA ALA A 39 21.24 4.41 16.73
C ALA A 39 20.45 4.22 15.43
N LYS A 40 19.20 4.72 15.39
CA LYS A 40 18.39 4.77 14.17
C LYS A 40 19.05 5.63 13.09
N VAL A 41 19.43 6.86 13.42
CA VAL A 41 20.03 7.80 12.45
C VAL A 41 21.31 7.23 11.84
N VAL A 42 22.18 6.62 12.65
CA VAL A 42 23.41 5.95 12.18
C VAL A 42 23.08 4.74 11.31
N SER A 43 22.10 3.92 11.69
CA SER A 43 21.65 2.78 10.88
C SER A 43 21.09 3.23 9.53
N GLN A 44 20.27 4.29 9.52
CA GLN A 44 19.74 4.91 8.30
C GLN A 44 20.87 5.45 7.43
N THR A 45 21.86 6.13 8.02
CA THR A 45 23.02 6.67 7.29
C THR A 45 23.79 5.57 6.55
N ILE A 46 24.02 4.42 7.20
CA ILE A 46 24.68 3.26 6.57
C ILE A 46 23.81 2.69 5.45
N ASN A 47 22.51 2.51 5.67
CA ASN A 47 21.61 2.00 4.63
C ASN A 47 21.51 2.94 3.41
N THR A 48 21.44 4.26 3.64
CA THR A 48 21.44 5.27 2.57
C THR A 48 22.74 5.22 1.78
N PHE A 49 23.89 4.99 2.44
CA PHE A 49 25.16 4.76 1.76
C PHE A 49 25.19 3.46 0.96
N CYS A 50 24.67 2.36 1.50
CA CYS A 50 24.59 1.10 0.78
C CYS A 50 23.70 1.20 -0.48
N ALA A 51 22.69 2.07 -0.47
CA ALA A 51 21.82 2.32 -1.60
C ALA A 51 22.38 3.34 -2.61
N SER A 52 23.38 4.15 -2.26
CA SER A 52 23.91 5.24 -3.09
C SER A 52 25.02 4.79 -4.04
N THR A 53 25.43 5.68 -4.95
CA THR A 53 26.60 5.49 -5.84
C THR A 53 27.93 5.93 -5.18
N ASP A 54 27.88 6.54 -4.00
CA ASP A 54 29.04 7.19 -3.39
C ASP A 54 30.09 6.19 -2.89
N ALA A 55 31.38 6.54 -2.97
CA ALA A 55 32.47 5.65 -2.56
C ALA A 55 32.66 5.56 -1.04
N VAL A 56 32.26 6.60 -0.29
CA VAL A 56 32.45 6.73 1.16
C VAL A 56 31.23 7.33 1.83
N ILE A 57 31.04 7.06 3.13
CA ILE A 57 29.98 7.68 3.92
C ILE A 57 30.35 9.15 4.16
N SER A 58 29.36 10.02 3.98
CA SER A 58 29.51 11.47 4.08
C SER A 58 28.28 12.11 4.75
N SER A 59 28.34 13.41 5.03
CA SER A 59 27.24 14.14 5.65
C SER A 59 25.95 14.19 4.81
N THR A 60 26.02 13.91 3.50
CA THR A 60 24.85 13.85 2.61
C THR A 60 23.99 12.61 2.87
N HIS A 61 24.60 11.53 3.37
CA HIS A 61 23.91 10.30 3.73
C HIS A 61 23.15 10.40 5.06
N VAL A 62 23.47 11.40 5.88
CA VAL A 62 22.77 11.64 7.14
C VAL A 62 21.43 12.32 6.84
N PRO A 63 20.30 11.81 7.38
CA PRO A 63 18.98 12.41 7.18
C PRO A 63 18.98 13.93 7.41
N SER A 64 18.28 14.65 6.52
CA SER A 64 18.12 16.12 6.65
C SER A 64 17.32 16.52 7.88
N GLN A 65 16.47 15.63 8.37
CA GLN A 65 15.69 15.76 9.58
C GLN A 65 15.47 14.39 10.23
N TYR A 66 15.27 14.35 11.55
CA TYR A 66 14.84 13.16 12.27
C TYR A 66 14.07 13.54 13.54
N ARG A 67 13.24 12.63 14.08
CA ARG A 67 12.58 12.85 15.38
C ARG A 67 13.56 12.66 16.53
N ASN A 68 13.68 13.67 17.39
CA ASN A 68 14.51 13.60 18.60
C ASN A 68 13.82 12.83 19.74
N GLN A 69 14.49 12.69 20.88
CA GLN A 69 13.96 11.95 22.04
C GLN A 69 12.67 12.54 22.64
N ARG A 70 12.37 13.80 22.35
CA ARG A 70 11.13 14.48 22.78
C ARG A 70 10.00 14.35 21.74
N GLY A 71 10.24 13.67 20.62
CA GLY A 71 9.29 13.50 19.52
C GLY A 71 9.25 14.67 18.54
N ASN A 72 10.07 15.71 18.73
CA ASN A 72 10.11 16.87 17.86
C ASN A 72 11.03 16.61 16.66
N THR A 73 10.66 17.15 15.49
CA THR A 73 11.53 17.17 14.30
C THR A 73 12.76 18.02 14.57
N GLU A 74 13.94 17.44 14.45
CA GLU A 74 15.23 18.09 14.58
C GLU A 74 15.94 18.13 13.22
N TYR A 75 16.51 19.29 12.88
CA TYR A 75 17.34 19.49 11.70
C TYR A 75 18.79 19.57 12.15
N PRO A 76 19.60 18.50 11.98
CA PRO A 76 21.00 18.53 12.43
C PRO A 76 21.80 19.53 11.60
N ASP A 77 22.57 20.37 12.31
CA ASP A 77 23.56 21.23 11.67
C ASP A 77 24.67 20.40 10.98
N TRP A 78 25.49 21.08 10.17
CA TRP A 78 26.53 20.42 9.41
C TRP A 78 27.56 19.69 10.29
N GLY A 79 27.95 20.27 11.43
CA GLY A 79 28.92 19.65 12.35
C GLY A 79 28.37 18.36 12.99
N LYS A 80 27.09 18.34 13.34
CA LYS A 80 26.37 17.17 13.84
C LYS A 80 26.27 16.09 12.77
N LYS A 81 25.95 16.46 11.53
CA LYS A 81 25.94 15.53 10.39
C LYS A 81 27.31 14.91 10.15
N GLN A 82 28.39 15.70 10.19
CA GLN A 82 29.74 15.15 10.04
C GLN A 82 30.10 14.14 11.13
N LYS A 83 29.77 14.43 12.40
CA LYS A 83 30.02 13.50 13.50
C LYS A 83 29.22 12.20 13.34
N LEU A 84 27.94 12.29 12.97
CA LEU A 84 27.09 11.11 12.69
C LEU A 84 27.63 10.27 11.52
N ALA A 85 28.05 10.92 10.43
CA ALA A 85 28.68 10.27 9.30
C ALA A 85 29.99 9.57 9.69
N SER A 86 30.82 10.21 10.53
CA SER A 86 32.05 9.60 11.05
C SER A 86 31.79 8.36 11.91
N ILE A 87 30.77 8.41 12.78
CA ILE A 87 30.34 7.25 13.58
C ILE A 87 29.87 6.12 12.66
N ALA A 88 29.04 6.42 11.67
CA ALA A 88 28.57 5.46 10.67
C ALA A 88 29.74 4.85 9.86
N GLN A 89 30.71 5.66 9.43
CA GLN A 89 31.92 5.21 8.75
C GLN A 89 32.75 4.26 9.61
N ASN A 90 32.90 4.53 10.92
CA ASN A 90 33.60 3.63 11.82
C ASN A 90 32.92 2.28 11.97
N ILE A 91 31.58 2.26 12.05
CA ILE A 91 30.80 1.01 12.08
C ILE A 91 30.94 0.28 10.75
N TRP A 92 30.82 0.98 9.62
CA TRP A 92 31.01 0.41 8.29
C TRP A 92 32.39 -0.24 8.12
N ASN A 93 33.47 0.43 8.54
CA ASN A 93 34.81 -0.13 8.49
C ASN A 93 34.89 -1.46 9.26
N LYS A 94 34.31 -1.49 10.47
CA LYS A 94 34.21 -2.73 11.27
C LYS A 94 33.30 -3.78 10.63
N MET A 95 32.27 -3.39 9.86
CA MET A 95 31.46 -4.33 9.08
C MET A 95 32.29 -4.98 7.97
N VAL A 96 33.10 -4.20 7.26
CA VAL A 96 33.96 -4.68 6.17
C VAL A 96 35.05 -5.63 6.67
N GLU A 97 35.65 -5.38 7.84
CA GLU A 97 36.73 -6.21 8.41
C GLU A 97 36.35 -7.70 8.54
N LEU A 98 37.13 -8.61 7.96
CA LEU A 98 36.93 -10.06 8.11
C LEU A 98 37.54 -10.58 9.42
N LYS A 99 37.02 -10.10 10.56
CA LYS A 99 37.40 -10.56 11.89
C LYS A 99 36.17 -11.10 12.64
N PRO A 100 36.32 -12.16 13.45
CA PRO A 100 35.27 -12.62 14.35
C PRO A 100 34.84 -11.47 15.28
N THR A 101 33.53 -11.31 15.46
CA THR A 101 32.95 -10.33 16.38
C THR A 101 31.71 -10.92 17.03
N ARG A 102 31.47 -10.55 18.30
CA ARG A 102 30.21 -10.84 19.00
C ARG A 102 29.18 -9.73 18.80
N GLU A 103 29.63 -8.56 18.37
CA GLU A 103 28.77 -7.39 18.17
C GLU A 103 28.03 -7.51 16.83
N THR A 104 26.74 -7.77 16.93
CA THR A 104 25.83 -7.87 15.77
C THR A 104 25.74 -6.58 14.97
N ALA A 105 26.06 -5.42 15.57
CA ALA A 105 26.12 -4.13 14.89
C ALA A 105 27.20 -4.07 13.80
N TYR A 106 28.22 -4.94 13.89
CA TYR A 106 29.30 -5.02 12.91
C TYR A 106 29.06 -6.15 11.91
N HIS A 107 27.92 -6.84 11.91
CA HIS A 107 27.66 -7.88 10.92
C HIS A 107 27.40 -7.27 9.54
N MET A 108 27.91 -7.92 8.49
CA MET A 108 27.68 -7.50 7.12
C MET A 108 26.25 -7.81 6.70
N THR A 109 25.59 -6.83 6.07
CA THR A 109 24.23 -6.96 5.54
C THR A 109 24.23 -7.38 4.07
N HIS A 110 23.07 -7.81 3.56
CA HIS A 110 22.92 -8.10 2.13
C HIS A 110 23.19 -6.87 1.25
N ASP A 111 22.63 -5.73 1.62
CA ASP A 111 22.89 -4.46 0.95
C ASP A 111 24.35 -4.01 1.13
N GLY A 112 24.99 -4.38 2.23
CA GLY A 112 26.38 -4.03 2.52
C GLY A 112 27.37 -4.77 1.61
N TYR A 113 27.25 -6.08 1.43
CA TYR A 113 28.13 -6.75 0.47
C TYR A 113 27.75 -6.41 -0.98
N LEU A 114 26.48 -6.13 -1.28
CA LEU A 114 26.08 -5.59 -2.59
C LEU A 114 26.76 -4.25 -2.86
N LYS A 115 26.84 -3.37 -1.86
CA LYS A 115 27.59 -2.13 -1.92
C LYS A 115 29.08 -2.38 -2.15
N LEU A 116 29.69 -3.35 -1.46
CA LEU A 116 31.08 -3.73 -1.72
C LEU A 116 31.29 -4.19 -3.16
N TRP A 117 30.36 -4.98 -3.71
CA TRP A 117 30.40 -5.42 -5.10
C TRP A 117 30.26 -4.24 -6.06
N GLN A 118 29.32 -3.32 -5.82
CA GLN A 118 29.18 -2.09 -6.61
C GLN A 118 30.48 -1.28 -6.65
N LEU A 119 31.16 -1.14 -5.51
CA LEU A 119 32.43 -0.42 -5.40
C LEU A 119 33.58 -1.10 -6.15
N GLU A 120 33.52 -2.41 -6.39
CA GLU A 120 34.48 -3.14 -7.23
C GLU A 120 34.31 -2.85 -8.73
N LYS A 121 33.22 -2.18 -9.14
CA LYS A 121 32.89 -1.88 -10.54
C LYS A 121 32.90 -3.14 -11.41
N PRO A 122 32.01 -4.10 -11.13
CA PRO A 122 32.03 -5.40 -11.78
C PRO A 122 31.64 -5.27 -13.25
N VAL A 123 32.30 -6.06 -14.10
CA VAL A 123 31.95 -6.22 -15.51
C VAL A 123 31.37 -7.62 -15.71
N LEU A 124 30.14 -7.67 -16.21
CA LEU A 124 29.43 -8.89 -16.56
C LEU A 124 29.78 -9.25 -18.00
N GLU A 125 30.74 -10.16 -18.16
CA GLU A 125 31.18 -10.64 -19.47
C GLU A 125 30.22 -11.67 -20.06
N GLY A 126 30.16 -11.75 -21.40
CA GLY A 126 29.40 -12.77 -22.11
C GLY A 126 27.91 -12.49 -22.30
N TYR A 127 27.46 -11.25 -22.10
CA TYR A 127 26.07 -10.84 -22.31
C TYR A 127 25.94 -9.75 -23.37
N ASP A 128 25.10 -9.97 -24.37
CA ASP A 128 24.77 -8.95 -25.39
C ASP A 128 23.70 -7.97 -24.89
N VAL A 129 22.80 -8.44 -24.01
CA VAL A 129 21.67 -7.66 -23.47
C VAL A 129 21.38 -8.07 -22.04
N ILE A 130 21.07 -7.09 -21.18
CA ILE A 130 20.57 -7.28 -19.82
C ILE A 130 19.13 -6.76 -19.71
N PHE A 131 18.24 -7.59 -19.19
CA PHE A 131 16.87 -7.22 -18.85
C PHE A 131 16.78 -6.93 -17.35
N ILE A 132 16.23 -5.77 -17.01
CA ILE A 132 16.02 -5.32 -15.63
C ILE A 132 14.52 -5.22 -15.42
N ASP A 133 13.95 -6.23 -14.77
CA ASP A 133 12.54 -6.22 -14.37
C ASP A 133 12.34 -5.42 -13.08
N GLU A 134 11.12 -4.90 -12.88
CA GLU A 134 10.76 -4.02 -11.75
C GLU A 134 11.77 -2.88 -11.52
N ALA A 135 12.28 -2.28 -12.60
CA ALA A 135 13.37 -1.29 -12.55
C ALA A 135 13.03 -0.06 -11.67
N GLN A 136 11.75 0.24 -11.45
CA GLN A 136 11.31 1.30 -10.54
C GLN A 136 11.66 1.04 -9.06
N ASP A 137 11.91 -0.20 -8.67
CA ASP A 137 12.27 -0.57 -7.30
C ASP A 137 13.79 -0.75 -7.10
N CYS A 138 14.60 -0.51 -8.14
CA CYS A 138 16.05 -0.55 -8.04
C CYS A 138 16.61 0.61 -7.20
N THR A 139 17.63 0.32 -6.39
CA THR A 139 18.42 1.37 -5.73
C THR A 139 19.45 1.96 -6.70
N PRO A 140 19.91 3.20 -6.47
CA PRO A 140 20.99 3.78 -7.26
C PRO A 140 22.25 2.89 -7.36
N ALA A 141 22.60 2.18 -6.29
CA ALA A 141 23.72 1.22 -6.29
C ALA A 141 23.52 0.07 -7.30
N ILE A 142 22.31 -0.51 -7.39
CA ILE A 142 22.00 -1.54 -8.38
C ILE A 142 22.06 -0.94 -9.79
N MET A 143 21.47 0.23 -9.98
CA MET A 143 21.45 0.89 -11.29
C MET A 143 22.85 1.26 -11.78
N ASP A 144 23.75 1.66 -10.89
CA ASP A 144 25.15 1.95 -11.23
C ASP A 144 25.86 0.71 -11.80
N ILE A 145 25.67 -0.45 -11.16
CA ILE A 145 26.18 -1.72 -11.69
C ILE A 145 25.59 -2.00 -13.07
N MET A 146 24.27 -1.95 -13.22
CA MET A 146 23.60 -2.38 -14.46
C MET A 146 23.89 -1.45 -15.65
N LEU A 147 23.95 -0.14 -15.41
CA LEU A 147 24.20 0.84 -16.47
C LEU A 147 25.65 0.86 -16.94
N ALA A 148 26.60 0.50 -16.06
CA ALA A 148 28.02 0.40 -16.40
C ALA A 148 28.36 -0.77 -17.35
N GLN A 149 27.46 -1.73 -17.54
CA GLN A 149 27.74 -2.93 -18.34
C GLN A 149 27.93 -2.60 -19.82
N PRO A 150 28.87 -3.22 -20.56
CA PRO A 150 29.17 -2.87 -21.95
C PRO A 150 28.20 -3.52 -22.96
N CYS A 151 26.92 -3.66 -22.61
CA CYS A 151 25.91 -4.37 -23.40
C CYS A 151 24.62 -3.53 -23.54
N GLY A 152 23.65 -4.03 -24.32
CA GLY A 152 22.30 -3.47 -24.37
C GLY A 152 21.59 -3.60 -23.02
N LYS A 153 20.74 -2.64 -22.65
CA LYS A 153 19.91 -2.69 -21.44
C LYS A 153 18.46 -2.46 -21.77
N ILE A 154 17.59 -3.30 -21.21
CA ILE A 154 16.14 -3.18 -21.34
C ILE A 154 15.56 -3.09 -19.93
N LEU A 155 15.02 -1.93 -19.60
CA LEU A 155 14.37 -1.68 -18.31
C LEU A 155 12.87 -1.89 -18.48
N VAL A 156 12.30 -2.75 -17.65
CA VAL A 156 10.88 -3.09 -17.63
C VAL A 156 10.33 -2.77 -16.24
N GLY A 157 9.12 -2.21 -16.20
CA GLY A 157 8.46 -1.89 -14.94
C GLY A 157 7.31 -0.92 -15.09
N ASP A 158 6.64 -0.62 -13.98
CA ASP A 158 5.56 0.36 -13.91
C ASP A 158 5.95 1.47 -12.91
N PRO A 159 6.18 2.71 -13.38
CA PRO A 159 6.60 3.80 -12.51
C PRO A 159 5.54 4.18 -11.46
N HIS A 160 4.30 3.71 -11.58
CA HIS A 160 3.23 3.93 -10.63
C HIS A 160 3.02 2.75 -9.66
N GLN A 161 3.82 1.68 -9.75
CA GLN A 161 3.85 0.57 -8.78
C GLN A 161 5.08 0.59 -7.87
N GLN A 162 5.79 1.71 -7.80
CA GLN A 162 6.91 1.87 -6.87
C GLN A 162 6.39 2.01 -5.44
N ILE A 163 6.69 1.03 -4.57
CA ILE A 163 6.24 1.01 -3.16
C ILE A 163 7.36 0.68 -2.17
N TYR A 164 8.62 0.60 -2.62
CA TYR A 164 9.79 0.30 -1.79
C TYR A 164 10.75 1.50 -1.61
N SER A 165 10.25 2.73 -1.74
CA SER A 165 11.03 3.97 -1.52
C SER A 165 11.74 4.01 -0.17
N PHE A 166 11.15 3.41 0.87
CA PHE A 166 11.75 3.29 2.21
C PHE A 166 13.06 2.48 2.23
N ARG A 167 13.36 1.70 1.19
CA ARG A 167 14.64 0.99 1.01
C ARG A 167 15.69 1.82 0.25
N GLY A 168 15.38 3.07 -0.10
CA GLY A 168 16.24 3.90 -0.94
C GLY A 168 16.09 3.62 -2.44
N ALA A 169 15.05 2.90 -2.85
CA ALA A 169 14.72 2.76 -4.26
C ALA A 169 14.37 4.12 -4.87
N VAL A 170 14.90 4.39 -6.07
CA VAL A 170 14.60 5.59 -6.84
C VAL A 170 13.98 5.12 -8.16
N ASN A 171 12.97 5.83 -8.64
CA ASN A 171 12.24 5.39 -9.83
C ASN A 171 13.12 5.54 -11.08
N ALA A 172 13.89 4.49 -11.37
CA ALA A 172 14.89 4.50 -12.44
C ALA A 172 14.25 4.74 -13.81
N LEU A 173 12.98 4.38 -13.98
CA LEU A 173 12.23 4.58 -15.23
C LEU A 173 12.08 6.06 -15.63
N TYR A 174 12.20 6.99 -14.69
CA TYR A 174 12.19 8.44 -14.98
C TYR A 174 13.58 9.06 -15.08
N THR A 175 14.55 8.53 -14.35
CA THR A 175 15.87 9.17 -14.19
C THR A 175 16.91 8.65 -15.18
N VAL A 176 16.73 7.43 -15.68
CA VAL A 176 17.69 6.79 -16.59
C VAL A 176 17.47 7.29 -18.02
N PRO A 177 18.53 7.84 -18.67
CA PRO A 177 18.48 8.16 -20.10
C PRO A 177 18.20 6.91 -20.93
N HIS A 178 17.32 7.02 -21.90
CA HIS A 178 16.89 5.91 -22.74
C HIS A 178 16.91 6.34 -24.22
N THR A 179 17.20 5.39 -25.10
CA THR A 179 17.16 5.64 -26.54
C THR A 179 15.73 5.53 -27.08
N HIS A 180 14.92 4.63 -26.53
CA HIS A 180 13.54 4.38 -26.93
C HIS A 180 12.68 4.12 -25.68
N ILE A 181 11.42 4.57 -25.71
CA ILE A 181 10.40 4.15 -24.74
C ILE A 181 9.27 3.45 -25.50
N TYR A 182 8.88 2.29 -24.99
CA TYR A 182 7.69 1.58 -25.44
C TYR A 182 6.69 1.51 -24.30
N TYR A 183 5.41 1.69 -24.61
CA TYR A 183 4.33 1.62 -23.64
C TYR A 183 3.46 0.39 -23.89
N LEU A 184 3.31 -0.43 -22.86
CA LEU A 184 2.34 -1.53 -22.84
C LEU A 184 1.06 -1.01 -22.18
N THR A 185 0.11 -0.55 -22.99
CA THR A 185 -1.15 0.06 -22.50
C THR A 185 -2.25 -0.97 -22.24
N GLN A 186 -2.17 -2.14 -22.88
CA GLN A 186 -3.15 -3.22 -22.71
C GLN A 186 -2.73 -4.20 -21.62
N SER A 187 -3.60 -4.38 -20.63
CA SER A 187 -3.44 -5.36 -19.55
C SER A 187 -4.26 -6.62 -19.86
N PHE A 188 -3.60 -7.77 -19.88
CA PHE A 188 -4.26 -9.07 -20.03
C PHE A 188 -4.88 -9.59 -18.72
N ARG A 189 -4.68 -8.87 -17.60
CA ARG A 189 -5.08 -9.32 -16.27
C ARG A 189 -6.57 -9.11 -15.98
N PHE A 190 -7.12 -7.97 -16.40
CA PHE A 190 -8.45 -7.53 -15.99
C PHE A 190 -9.21 -6.82 -17.11
N GLY A 191 -10.52 -6.69 -16.89
CA GLY A 191 -11.47 -6.01 -17.75
C GLY A 191 -11.42 -4.48 -17.71
N PRO A 192 -12.19 -3.81 -18.58
CA PRO A 192 -12.25 -2.36 -18.66
C PRO A 192 -12.73 -1.70 -17.35
N GLU A 193 -13.55 -2.38 -16.55
CA GLU A 193 -14.10 -1.84 -15.30
C GLU A 193 -12.99 -1.63 -14.25
N ILE A 194 -12.12 -2.63 -14.05
CA ILE A 194 -10.98 -2.52 -13.12
C ILE A 194 -9.92 -1.58 -13.72
N ALA A 195 -9.71 -1.61 -15.04
CA ALA A 195 -8.81 -0.70 -15.72
C ALA A 195 -9.22 0.76 -15.52
N PHE A 196 -10.52 1.06 -15.60
CA PHE A 196 -11.08 2.38 -15.34
C PHE A 196 -10.82 2.85 -13.91
N VAL A 197 -10.97 1.98 -12.91
CA VAL A 197 -10.62 2.32 -11.52
C VAL A 197 -9.14 2.65 -11.38
N GLY A 198 -8.26 1.81 -11.93
CA GLY A 198 -6.82 2.05 -11.93
C GLY A 198 -6.44 3.36 -12.61
N ALA A 199 -6.97 3.62 -13.81
CA ALA A 199 -6.75 4.85 -14.56
C ALA A 199 -7.30 6.08 -13.82
N SER A 200 -8.43 5.97 -13.14
CA SER A 200 -9.01 7.05 -12.34
C SER A 200 -8.11 7.45 -11.17
N ILE A 201 -7.52 6.47 -10.47
CA ILE A 201 -6.53 6.73 -9.41
C ILE A 201 -5.32 7.46 -10.00
N LEU A 202 -4.78 7.00 -11.14
CA LEU A 202 -3.64 7.65 -11.78
C LEU A 202 -3.96 9.09 -12.24
N ASN A 203 -5.13 9.31 -12.83
CA ASN A 203 -5.56 10.62 -13.30
C ASN A 203 -5.77 11.60 -12.15
N VAL A 204 -6.59 11.24 -11.17
CA VAL A 204 -6.97 12.13 -10.07
C VAL A 204 -5.82 12.37 -9.10
N CYS A 205 -5.10 11.32 -8.71
CA CYS A 205 -4.11 11.40 -7.65
C CYS A 205 -2.71 11.76 -8.15
N LYS A 206 -2.41 11.53 -9.43
CA LYS A 206 -1.07 11.72 -10.01
C LYS A 206 -1.05 12.59 -11.27
N GLY A 207 -2.21 13.03 -11.78
CA GLY A 207 -2.29 13.85 -13.00
C GLY A 207 -1.92 13.08 -14.28
N VAL A 208 -1.93 11.75 -14.24
CA VAL A 208 -1.49 10.90 -15.35
C VAL A 208 -2.69 10.55 -16.22
N LYS A 209 -2.78 11.16 -17.40
CA LYS A 209 -3.86 10.94 -18.37
C LYS A 209 -3.61 9.75 -19.32
N ARG A 210 -2.97 8.69 -18.83
CA ARG A 210 -2.65 7.51 -19.65
C ARG A 210 -3.75 6.47 -19.51
N THR A 211 -4.22 5.95 -20.64
CA THR A 211 -5.29 4.95 -20.67
C THR A 211 -4.69 3.57 -20.42
N LEU A 212 -4.89 3.05 -19.22
CA LEU A 212 -4.79 1.63 -18.94
C LEU A 212 -6.00 0.96 -19.60
N VAL A 213 -5.76 0.06 -20.55
CA VAL A 213 -6.83 -0.62 -21.31
C VAL A 213 -6.92 -2.06 -20.83
N GLY A 214 -8.08 -2.46 -20.32
CA GLY A 214 -8.36 -3.85 -19.98
C GLY A 214 -8.60 -4.71 -21.22
N THR A 215 -8.55 -6.03 -21.08
CA THR A 215 -9.05 -6.95 -22.12
C THR A 215 -10.57 -6.97 -22.15
N LEU A 216 -11.17 -7.64 -23.13
CA LEU A 216 -12.64 -7.82 -23.25
C LEU A 216 -13.28 -8.70 -22.15
N GLN A 217 -12.52 -9.13 -21.16
CA GLN A 217 -13.05 -9.88 -20.02
C GLN A 217 -13.92 -8.96 -19.17
N LYS A 218 -15.13 -9.38 -18.79
CA LYS A 218 -15.98 -8.60 -17.90
C LYS A 218 -15.44 -8.63 -16.47
N GLY A 219 -15.23 -7.46 -15.87
CA GLY A 219 -14.94 -7.30 -14.45
C GLY A 219 -16.14 -6.79 -13.66
N ASN A 220 -16.10 -6.91 -12.32
CA ASN A 220 -17.09 -6.33 -11.42
C ASN A 220 -16.40 -5.49 -10.33
N VAL A 221 -16.85 -4.26 -10.12
CA VAL A 221 -16.25 -3.28 -9.19
C VAL A 221 -17.17 -2.97 -7.98
N CYS A 222 -18.41 -3.47 -7.98
CA CYS A 222 -19.43 -3.13 -6.98
C CYS A 222 -19.47 -4.09 -5.78
N GLY A 223 -18.68 -5.18 -5.80
CA GLY A 223 -18.70 -6.21 -4.76
C GLY A 223 -20.02 -7.00 -4.70
N THR A 224 -20.86 -6.92 -5.74
CA THR A 224 -22.18 -7.56 -5.81
C THR A 224 -22.26 -8.76 -6.73
N GLY A 225 -21.15 -9.09 -7.41
CA GLY A 225 -21.03 -10.33 -8.20
C GLY A 225 -20.95 -11.57 -7.30
N GLN A 226 -21.31 -12.73 -7.85
CA GLN A 226 -21.00 -14.01 -7.21
C GLN A 226 -19.47 -14.14 -7.12
N THR A 227 -18.95 -14.14 -5.88
CA THR A 227 -17.55 -14.47 -5.61
C THR A 227 -17.41 -15.98 -5.72
N GLU A 228 -17.13 -16.47 -6.91
CA GLU A 228 -16.61 -17.84 -7.06
C GLU A 228 -15.13 -17.83 -6.64
N GLY A 229 -14.77 -18.73 -5.72
CA GLY A 229 -13.39 -18.91 -5.25
C GLY A 229 -13.00 -18.03 -4.06
N SER A 230 -11.69 -17.94 -3.82
CA SER A 230 -11.11 -17.26 -2.67
C SER A 230 -11.13 -15.74 -2.83
N VAL A 231 -11.39 -15.03 -1.73
CA VAL A 231 -11.40 -13.55 -1.72
C VAL A 231 -10.13 -13.05 -1.05
N ALA A 232 -9.32 -12.28 -1.78
CA ALA A 232 -8.13 -11.65 -1.24
C ALA A 232 -8.47 -10.29 -0.58
N ILE A 233 -8.32 -10.19 0.73
CA ILE A 233 -8.48 -8.94 1.48
C ILE A 233 -7.11 -8.29 1.65
N LEU A 234 -6.92 -7.15 0.96
CA LEU A 234 -5.67 -6.42 0.92
C LEU A 234 -5.73 -5.16 1.77
N SER A 235 -4.79 -5.06 2.71
CA SER A 235 -4.68 -3.94 3.64
C SER A 235 -3.39 -3.15 3.48
N ARG A 236 -3.41 -1.91 3.96
CA ARG A 236 -2.20 -1.10 4.09
C ARG A 236 -1.31 -1.67 5.20
N SER A 237 -1.87 -1.90 6.39
CA SER A 237 -1.13 -2.20 7.61
C SER A 237 -1.32 -3.62 8.12
N ASN A 238 -0.32 -4.14 8.85
CA ASN A 238 -0.45 -5.43 9.54
C ASN A 238 -1.53 -5.41 10.62
N VAL A 239 -1.81 -4.25 11.24
CA VAL A 239 -2.88 -4.14 12.25
C VAL A 239 -4.23 -4.49 11.63
N SER A 240 -4.52 -3.93 10.45
CA SER A 240 -5.77 -4.19 9.74
C SER A 240 -5.88 -5.64 9.28
N VAL A 241 -4.77 -6.23 8.80
CA VAL A 241 -4.75 -7.68 8.47
C VAL A 241 -5.11 -8.52 9.69
N PHE A 242 -4.58 -8.20 10.88
CA PHE A 242 -4.96 -8.89 12.12
C PHE A 242 -6.44 -8.66 12.46
N SER A 243 -6.92 -7.41 12.37
CA SER A 243 -8.31 -7.07 12.65
C SER A 243 -9.29 -7.77 11.72
N GLU A 244 -8.99 -7.89 10.43
CA GLU A 244 -9.79 -8.65 9.47
C GLU A 244 -9.73 -10.16 9.74
N ALA A 245 -8.57 -10.70 10.11
CA ALA A 245 -8.46 -12.10 10.52
C ALA A 245 -9.34 -12.40 11.74
N VAL A 246 -9.33 -11.50 12.73
CA VAL A 246 -10.21 -11.60 13.91
C VAL A 246 -11.67 -11.54 13.48
N ARG A 247 -12.08 -10.55 12.69
CA ARG A 247 -13.45 -10.38 12.22
C ARG A 247 -13.97 -11.63 11.50
N LEU A 248 -13.22 -12.12 10.51
CA LEU A 248 -13.61 -13.30 9.73
C LEU A 248 -13.72 -14.55 10.58
N THR A 249 -12.74 -14.78 11.46
CA THR A 249 -12.75 -15.96 12.31
C THR A 249 -13.87 -15.88 13.34
N GLU A 250 -14.21 -14.69 13.86
CA GLU A 250 -15.36 -14.44 14.74
C GLU A 250 -16.70 -14.71 14.05
N ASP A 251 -16.91 -14.12 12.86
CA ASP A 251 -18.13 -14.25 12.06
C ASP A 251 -18.36 -15.70 11.61
N ASN A 252 -17.29 -16.40 11.21
CA ASN A 252 -17.34 -17.80 10.82
C ASN A 252 -16.13 -18.59 11.36
N PRO A 253 -16.27 -19.32 12.49
CA PRO A 253 -15.19 -20.10 13.07
C PRO A 253 -14.66 -21.23 12.18
N GLN A 254 -15.40 -21.65 11.16
CA GLN A 254 -15.02 -22.73 10.24
C GLN A 254 -14.39 -22.20 8.93
N CYS A 255 -14.20 -20.88 8.80
CA CYS A 255 -13.54 -20.33 7.62
C CYS A 255 -12.06 -20.73 7.56
N ARG A 256 -11.55 -20.88 6.34
CA ARG A 256 -10.13 -21.12 6.06
C ARG A 256 -9.50 -19.83 5.59
N ILE A 257 -8.52 -19.35 6.34
CA ILE A 257 -7.79 -18.12 6.04
C ILE A 257 -6.36 -18.43 5.64
N HIS A 258 -5.87 -17.83 4.57
CA HIS A 258 -4.46 -17.88 4.19
C HIS A 258 -3.83 -16.50 4.38
N ILE A 259 -2.75 -16.40 5.14
CA ILE A 259 -2.00 -15.15 5.27
C ILE A 259 -0.87 -15.13 4.23
N VAL A 260 -0.82 -14.11 3.39
CA VAL A 260 0.23 -13.97 2.36
C VAL A 260 1.61 -13.96 3.02
N GLY A 261 2.48 -14.86 2.54
CA GLY A 261 3.81 -15.12 3.11
C GLY A 261 3.80 -16.11 4.29
N GLY A 262 2.64 -16.64 4.67
CA GLY A 262 2.46 -17.60 5.76
C GLY A 262 2.23 -16.95 7.13
N VAL A 263 1.52 -17.66 8.00
CA VAL A 263 1.13 -17.20 9.34
C VAL A 263 2.33 -16.93 10.24
N ASP A 264 3.39 -17.71 10.11
CA ASP A 264 4.64 -17.47 10.84
C ASP A 264 5.30 -16.15 10.42
N SER A 265 5.24 -15.79 9.13
CA SER A 265 5.78 -14.53 8.61
C SER A 265 5.01 -13.29 9.08
N PHE A 266 3.77 -13.48 9.56
CA PHE A 266 2.98 -12.41 10.15
C PHE A 266 3.50 -12.02 11.54
N GLY A 267 4.24 -12.92 12.19
CA GLY A 267 4.85 -12.66 13.48
C GLY A 267 3.86 -12.74 14.65
N LEU A 268 2.83 -13.58 14.56
CA LEU A 268 1.89 -13.85 15.67
C LEU A 268 2.63 -14.30 16.95
N LYS A 269 3.69 -15.10 16.81
CA LYS A 269 4.56 -15.50 17.93
C LYS A 269 5.18 -14.29 18.63
N ARG A 270 5.64 -13.30 17.85
CA ARG A 270 6.22 -12.07 18.38
C ARG A 270 5.18 -11.17 19.03
N ILE A 271 3.95 -11.12 18.50
CA ILE A 271 2.81 -10.45 19.13
C ILE A 271 2.50 -11.09 20.49
N MET A 272 2.50 -12.42 20.57
CA MET A 272 2.33 -13.15 21.83
C MET A 272 3.44 -12.85 22.84
N ASP A 273 4.71 -12.82 22.40
CA ASP A 273 5.85 -12.47 23.24
C ASP A 273 5.76 -11.03 23.80
N ILE A 274 5.26 -10.08 23.00
CA ILE A 274 5.02 -8.70 23.45
C ILE A 274 3.90 -8.66 24.49
N TRP A 275 2.82 -9.43 24.28
CA TRP A 275 1.75 -9.56 25.27
C TRP A 275 2.22 -10.17 26.58
N VAL A 276 3.09 -11.19 26.52
CA VAL A 276 3.73 -11.76 27.71
C VAL A 276 4.56 -10.69 28.41
N LEU A 277 5.36 -9.90 27.69
CA LEU A 277 6.15 -8.79 28.25
C LEU A 277 5.28 -7.72 28.94
N MET A 278 4.03 -7.54 28.49
CA MET A 278 3.06 -6.62 29.11
C MET A 278 2.50 -7.14 30.44
N GLN A 279 2.52 -8.46 30.68
CA GLN A 279 1.97 -9.03 31.91
C GLN A 279 2.87 -8.76 33.13
N PRO A 280 2.29 -8.58 34.34
CA PRO A 280 3.06 -8.45 35.57
C PRO A 280 3.95 -9.68 35.84
N ASP A 281 5.11 -9.46 36.45
CA ASP A 281 6.11 -10.51 36.75
C ASP A 281 5.53 -11.67 37.56
N GLU A 282 4.63 -11.38 38.52
CA GLU A 282 3.95 -12.38 39.34
C GLU A 282 3.08 -13.30 38.49
N LYS A 283 2.31 -12.72 37.55
CA LYS A 283 1.46 -13.47 36.63
C LYS A 283 2.29 -14.32 35.69
N ARG A 284 3.39 -13.77 35.15
CA ARG A 284 4.31 -14.51 34.28
C ARG A 284 4.89 -15.75 34.96
N LYS A 285 5.29 -15.62 36.24
CA LYS A 285 5.80 -16.75 37.04
C LYS A 285 4.71 -17.75 37.37
N LYS A 286 3.51 -17.29 37.77
CA LYS A 286 2.38 -18.15 38.14
C LYS A 286 1.88 -18.98 36.95
N GLU A 287 1.81 -18.39 35.77
CA GLU A 287 1.31 -19.04 34.53
C GLU A 287 2.43 -19.64 33.67
N ASN A 288 3.69 -19.62 34.16
CA ASN A 288 4.88 -20.12 33.47
C ASN A 288 5.05 -19.57 32.03
N LEU A 289 4.75 -18.28 31.85
CA LEU A 289 4.83 -17.60 30.56
C LEU A 289 6.28 -17.23 30.23
N SER A 290 6.78 -17.73 29.11
CA SER A 290 8.14 -17.48 28.65
C SER A 290 8.16 -16.72 27.32
N ILE A 291 9.10 -15.77 27.19
CA ILE A 291 9.31 -14.99 25.97
C ILE A 291 10.33 -15.72 25.10
N GLN A 292 9.95 -16.08 23.87
CA GLN A 292 10.79 -16.86 22.96
C GLN A 292 11.73 -15.98 22.14
N ASP A 293 11.25 -14.84 21.65
CA ASP A 293 12.03 -13.88 20.87
C ASP A 293 13.13 -13.24 21.74
N ALA A 294 14.40 -13.44 21.33
CA ALA A 294 15.55 -12.96 22.08
C ALA A 294 15.63 -11.42 22.16
N PHE A 295 15.13 -10.71 21.15
CA PHE A 295 15.07 -9.25 21.14
C PHE A 295 14.03 -8.76 22.15
N ILE A 296 12.81 -9.31 22.14
CA ILE A 296 11.76 -8.96 23.11
C ILE A 296 12.19 -9.34 24.54
N ARG A 297 12.81 -10.51 24.71
CA ARG A 297 13.36 -10.96 26.00
C ARG A 297 14.40 -10.00 26.54
N GLY A 298 15.19 -9.35 25.68
CA GLY A 298 16.15 -8.32 26.07
C GLY A 298 15.53 -7.21 26.92
N PHE A 299 14.31 -6.77 26.59
CA PHE A 299 13.58 -5.72 27.31
C PHE A 299 13.07 -6.14 28.68
N SER A 300 13.09 -7.43 29.02
CA SER A 300 12.75 -7.89 30.38
C SER A 300 13.82 -7.50 31.42
N LYS A 301 15.00 -7.05 30.99
CA LYS A 301 16.03 -6.52 31.89
C LYS A 301 15.60 -5.16 32.45
N VAL A 302 15.78 -4.96 33.76
CA VAL A 302 15.41 -3.72 34.49
C VAL A 302 15.91 -2.45 33.78
N ARG A 303 17.15 -2.46 33.28
CA ARG A 303 17.77 -1.33 32.57
C ARG A 303 16.99 -0.86 31.33
N LEU A 304 16.27 -1.77 30.66
CA LEU A 304 15.55 -1.46 29.43
C LEU A 304 14.08 -1.10 29.67
N GLY A 305 13.53 -1.29 30.89
CA GLY A 305 12.23 -0.76 31.26
C GLY A 305 11.01 -1.57 30.79
N GLY A 306 11.16 -2.86 30.50
CA GLY A 306 10.04 -3.76 30.21
C GLY A 306 9.23 -3.36 28.97
N TYR A 307 7.92 -3.53 29.05
CA TYR A 307 6.98 -3.16 27.99
C TYR A 307 7.07 -1.68 27.59
N MET A 308 7.14 -0.76 28.57
CA MET A 308 7.27 0.68 28.32
C MET A 308 8.60 1.03 27.64
N GLY A 309 9.65 0.27 27.97
CA GLY A 309 10.94 0.31 27.29
C GLY A 309 10.86 -0.04 25.82
N LEU A 310 10.17 -1.14 25.50
CA LEU A 310 9.93 -1.59 24.14
C LEU A 310 9.09 -0.58 23.35
N LYS A 311 8.04 -0.02 23.97
CA LYS A 311 7.23 1.04 23.35
C LYS A 311 8.06 2.28 23.03
N ARG A 312 8.92 2.71 23.97
CA ARG A 312 9.85 3.84 23.76
C ARG A 312 10.88 3.53 22.67
N TYR A 313 11.38 2.30 22.59
CA TYR A 313 12.25 1.86 21.50
C TYR A 313 11.55 1.99 20.15
N ALA A 314 10.33 1.43 20.01
CA ALA A 314 9.58 1.46 18.77
C ALA A 314 9.35 2.90 18.29
N THR A 315 8.90 3.79 19.18
CA THR A 315 8.68 5.20 18.86
C THR A 315 9.98 5.95 18.52
N ASN A 316 11.06 5.75 19.27
CA ASN A 316 12.33 6.44 19.02
C ASN A 316 13.02 5.98 17.72
N THR A 317 12.82 4.70 17.38
CA THR A 317 13.35 4.10 16.15
C THR A 317 12.42 4.24 14.95
N GLU A 318 11.20 4.75 15.15
CA GLU A 318 10.15 4.83 14.12
C GLU A 318 9.93 3.46 13.44
N ASP A 319 9.99 2.37 14.24
CA ASP A 319 9.78 1.00 13.79
C ASP A 319 8.27 0.73 13.68
N HIS A 320 7.69 1.14 12.55
CA HIS A 320 6.26 1.00 12.28
C HIS A 320 5.75 -0.45 12.33
N GLU A 321 6.62 -1.44 12.04
CA GLU A 321 6.23 -2.86 12.15
C GLU A 321 6.06 -3.27 13.61
N LEU A 322 6.96 -2.83 14.49
CA LEU A 322 6.86 -3.08 15.92
C LEU A 322 5.74 -2.26 16.57
N GLU A 323 5.55 -1.00 16.15
CA GLU A 323 4.42 -0.17 16.58
C GLU A 323 3.08 -0.82 16.26
N ALA A 324 2.92 -1.36 15.04
CA ALA A 324 1.73 -2.11 14.65
C ALA A 324 1.47 -3.33 15.57
N LYS A 325 2.52 -4.07 15.94
CA LYS A 325 2.38 -5.21 16.86
C LYS A 325 2.00 -4.77 18.27
N LEU A 326 2.57 -3.67 18.76
CA LEU A 326 2.21 -3.06 20.05
C LEU A 326 0.75 -2.59 20.02
N GLU A 327 0.29 -1.96 18.95
CA GLU A 327 -1.10 -1.53 18.78
C GLU A 327 -2.08 -2.71 18.83
N VAL A 328 -1.74 -3.85 18.20
CA VAL A 328 -2.56 -5.07 18.29
C VAL A 328 -2.65 -5.57 19.73
N VAL A 329 -1.53 -5.59 20.46
CA VAL A 329 -1.50 -6.01 21.88
C VAL A 329 -2.33 -5.07 22.76
N GLU A 330 -2.27 -3.76 22.50
CA GLU A 330 -3.04 -2.74 23.20
C GLU A 330 -4.53 -2.77 22.82
N ARG A 331 -4.89 -3.12 21.58
CA ARG A 331 -6.29 -3.17 21.15
C ARG A 331 -7.04 -4.35 21.75
N TYR A 332 -6.42 -5.53 21.77
CA TYR A 332 -7.11 -6.78 22.13
C TYR A 332 -6.81 -7.28 23.55
N HIS A 333 -5.78 -6.73 24.21
CA HIS A 333 -5.42 -6.97 25.62
C HIS A 333 -5.63 -8.42 26.09
N THR A 334 -6.67 -8.68 26.89
CA THR A 334 -6.94 -9.97 27.53
C THR A 334 -7.39 -11.07 26.56
N ARG A 335 -8.02 -10.70 25.44
CA ARG A 335 -8.55 -11.64 24.43
C ARG A 335 -7.47 -12.14 23.48
N LEU A 336 -6.32 -11.47 23.43
CA LEU A 336 -5.29 -11.72 22.43
C LEU A 336 -4.81 -13.19 22.35
N PRO A 337 -4.54 -13.92 23.46
CA PRO A 337 -4.13 -15.33 23.38
C PRO A 337 -5.18 -16.23 22.74
N GLU A 338 -6.46 -15.95 22.99
CA GLU A 338 -7.58 -16.71 22.42
C GLU A 338 -7.71 -16.45 20.92
N LEU A 339 -7.66 -15.19 20.52
CA LEU A 339 -7.72 -14.76 19.12
C LEU A 339 -6.57 -15.34 18.29
N ILE A 340 -5.34 -15.30 18.81
CA ILE A 340 -4.17 -15.88 18.11
C ILE A 340 -4.37 -17.38 17.89
N ARG A 341 -4.85 -18.12 18.89
CA ARG A 341 -5.12 -19.56 18.77
C ARG A 341 -6.18 -19.85 17.71
N ARG A 342 -7.24 -19.04 17.66
CA ARG A 342 -8.31 -19.15 16.66
C ARG A 342 -7.80 -18.88 15.25
N ILE A 343 -6.97 -17.85 15.07
CA ILE A 343 -6.33 -17.56 13.80
C ILE A 343 -5.47 -18.75 13.34
N TYR A 344 -4.71 -19.38 14.24
CA TYR A 344 -3.94 -20.58 13.91
C TYR A 344 -4.83 -21.78 13.54
N SER A 345 -5.99 -21.98 14.19
CA SER A 345 -6.88 -23.09 13.84
C SER A 345 -7.58 -22.92 12.50
N CYS A 346 -7.82 -21.67 12.08
CA CYS A 346 -8.41 -21.34 10.79
C CYS A 346 -7.36 -21.21 9.66
N ALA A 347 -6.08 -21.18 10.00
CA ALA A 347 -5.00 -20.95 9.06
C ALA A 347 -4.82 -22.12 8.08
N GLU A 348 -4.84 -21.82 6.79
CA GLU A 348 -4.56 -22.76 5.71
C GLU A 348 -3.24 -22.40 5.01
N SER A 349 -2.43 -23.42 4.76
CA SER A 349 -1.11 -23.28 4.13
C SER A 349 -1.20 -23.05 2.62
N ASP A 350 -2.20 -23.67 1.99
CA ASP A 350 -2.44 -23.59 0.55
C ASP A 350 -3.44 -22.47 0.23
N PRO A 351 -3.04 -21.43 -0.55
CA PRO A 351 -3.94 -20.34 -0.93
C PRO A 351 -5.14 -20.78 -1.78
N THR A 352 -5.06 -21.92 -2.48
CA THR A 352 -6.15 -22.42 -3.34
C THR A 352 -7.29 -23.04 -2.54
N ARG A 353 -7.01 -23.50 -1.32
CA ARG A 353 -7.98 -24.12 -0.40
C ARG A 353 -8.58 -23.13 0.59
N ALA A 354 -8.05 -21.91 0.65
CA ALA A 354 -8.51 -20.89 1.55
C ALA A 354 -9.78 -20.22 1.02
N ASP A 355 -10.69 -19.88 1.91
CA ASP A 355 -11.87 -19.08 1.57
C ASP A 355 -11.47 -17.60 1.48
N TYR A 356 -10.54 -17.16 2.33
CA TYR A 356 -10.02 -15.80 2.36
C TYR A 356 -8.50 -15.76 2.34
N ILE A 357 -7.93 -14.85 1.55
CA ILE A 357 -6.50 -14.58 1.51
C ILE A 357 -6.24 -13.21 2.11
N LEU A 358 -5.49 -13.13 3.20
CA LEU A 358 -5.24 -11.90 3.96
C LEU A 358 -3.80 -11.44 3.76
N GLY A 359 -3.58 -10.17 3.46
CA GLY A 359 -2.22 -9.66 3.32
C GLY A 359 -2.12 -8.16 3.22
N THR A 360 -0.91 -7.64 3.45
CA THR A 360 -0.62 -6.26 3.11
C THR A 360 -0.34 -6.12 1.62
N VAL A 361 -0.62 -4.95 1.04
CA VAL A 361 -0.32 -4.67 -0.37
C VAL A 361 1.16 -4.93 -0.70
N HIS A 362 2.07 -4.59 0.22
CA HIS A 362 3.51 -4.83 0.06
C HIS A 362 3.87 -6.31 -0.12
N LYS A 363 3.16 -7.22 0.58
CA LYS A 363 3.36 -8.67 0.43
C LYS A 363 2.60 -9.25 -0.77
N ALA A 364 1.51 -8.58 -1.18
CA ALA A 364 0.70 -8.98 -2.32
C ALA A 364 1.26 -8.48 -3.68
N LYS A 365 2.23 -7.56 -3.68
CA LYS A 365 2.88 -7.11 -4.92
C LYS A 365 3.51 -8.31 -5.64
N GLY A 366 3.26 -8.42 -6.95
CA GLY A 366 3.67 -9.55 -7.78
C GLY A 366 2.71 -10.75 -7.75
N LEU A 367 1.76 -10.80 -6.82
CA LEU A 367 0.67 -11.77 -6.82
C LEU A 367 -0.55 -11.22 -7.56
N GLU A 368 -1.51 -12.09 -7.85
CA GLU A 368 -2.76 -11.74 -8.52
C GLU A 368 -3.89 -12.63 -7.99
N PHE A 369 -5.10 -12.09 -7.90
CA PHE A 369 -6.25 -12.79 -7.32
C PHE A 369 -7.51 -12.59 -8.17
N ASP A 370 -8.38 -13.59 -8.22
CA ASP A 370 -9.64 -13.49 -8.96
C ASP A 370 -10.57 -12.44 -8.36
N SER A 371 -10.66 -12.43 -7.03
CA SER A 371 -11.45 -11.45 -6.27
C SER A 371 -10.58 -10.73 -5.25
N VAL A 372 -10.57 -9.40 -5.28
CA VAL A 372 -9.84 -8.54 -4.31
C VAL A 372 -10.81 -7.63 -3.59
N MET A 373 -10.64 -7.53 -2.28
CA MET A 373 -11.30 -6.57 -1.40
C MET A 373 -10.25 -5.64 -0.80
N VAL A 374 -10.40 -4.33 -1.01
CA VAL A 374 -9.48 -3.32 -0.45
C VAL A 374 -10.06 -2.81 0.86
N THR A 375 -9.28 -2.81 1.94
CA THR A 375 -9.74 -2.34 3.26
C THR A 375 -9.77 -0.82 3.40
N ASP A 376 -10.38 -0.34 4.49
CA ASP A 376 -10.59 1.09 4.77
C ASP A 376 -9.37 1.76 5.46
N ASP A 377 -8.24 1.07 5.56
CA ASP A 377 -7.05 1.48 6.33
C ASP A 377 -5.98 2.24 5.52
N PHE A 378 -6.28 2.49 4.25
CA PHE A 378 -5.53 3.42 3.41
C PHE A 378 -5.82 4.86 3.84
N MET A 379 -5.17 5.84 3.21
CA MET A 379 -5.45 7.24 3.48
C MET A 379 -6.96 7.53 3.41
N LYS A 380 -7.49 8.02 4.53
CA LYS A 380 -8.90 8.36 4.65
C LYS A 380 -9.16 9.67 3.96
N VAL A 381 -9.95 9.60 2.91
CA VAL A 381 -10.47 10.75 2.21
C VAL A 381 -11.96 10.84 2.53
N THR A 382 -12.34 11.83 3.31
CA THR A 382 -13.74 12.09 3.67
C THR A 382 -14.52 12.77 2.55
N SER A 383 -13.85 13.56 1.71
CA SER A 383 -14.48 14.28 0.61
C SER A 383 -13.58 14.44 -0.62
N PRO A 384 -14.16 14.61 -1.83
CA PRO A 384 -13.43 15.00 -3.04
C PRO A 384 -12.54 16.24 -2.89
N SER A 385 -12.92 17.18 -2.01
CA SER A 385 -12.11 18.38 -1.75
C SER A 385 -10.82 18.08 -1.00
N ASP A 386 -10.83 17.07 -0.13
CA ASP A 386 -9.64 16.63 0.61
C ASP A 386 -8.59 16.05 -0.35
N ILE A 387 -9.02 15.34 -1.39
CA ILE A 387 -8.12 14.81 -2.42
C ILE A 387 -7.37 15.94 -3.11
N ARG A 388 -8.08 16.99 -3.55
CA ARG A 388 -7.45 18.15 -4.22
C ARG A 388 -6.40 18.82 -3.33
N ALA A 389 -6.71 18.96 -2.03
CA ALA A 389 -5.79 19.54 -1.05
C ALA A 389 -4.58 18.64 -0.74
N LEU A 390 -4.73 17.32 -0.84
CA LEU A 390 -3.62 16.37 -0.64
C LEU A 390 -2.72 16.28 -1.88
N VAL A 391 -3.31 16.28 -3.08
CA VAL A 391 -2.56 16.25 -4.35
C VAL A 391 -1.71 17.50 -4.52
N SER A 392 -2.20 18.67 -4.09
CA SER A 392 -1.44 19.93 -4.18
C SER A 392 -0.25 20.02 -3.21
N LYS A 393 -0.17 19.16 -2.17
CA LYS A 393 0.90 19.21 -1.15
C LYS A 393 2.20 18.47 -1.53
N GLY A 394 2.24 17.77 -2.66
CA GLY A 394 3.49 17.32 -3.32
C GLY A 394 4.27 16.16 -2.66
N ASN A 395 4.66 15.18 -3.49
CA ASN A 395 5.57 14.04 -3.30
C ASN A 395 5.33 13.04 -2.16
N MET A 396 5.08 13.45 -0.91
CA MET A 396 4.98 12.50 0.22
C MET A 396 3.72 11.61 0.15
N VAL A 397 2.78 11.95 -0.75
CA VAL A 397 1.53 11.23 -0.98
C VAL A 397 1.63 10.23 -2.14
N CYS A 398 2.69 10.30 -2.97
CA CYS A 398 2.78 9.51 -4.19
C CYS A 398 2.85 7.99 -3.92
N ASP A 399 3.56 7.56 -2.88
CA ASP A 399 3.68 6.15 -2.53
C ASP A 399 2.38 5.57 -1.98
N GLU A 400 1.62 6.35 -1.21
CA GLU A 400 0.31 5.92 -0.69
C GLU A 400 -0.71 5.77 -1.84
N TRP A 401 -0.64 6.61 -2.87
CA TRP A 401 -1.44 6.41 -4.08
C TRP A 401 -0.96 5.21 -4.92
N ASN A 402 0.36 4.96 -4.98
CA ASN A 402 0.90 3.75 -5.61
C ASN A 402 0.40 2.50 -4.89
N LEU A 403 0.35 2.50 -3.55
CA LEU A 403 -0.21 1.39 -2.77
C LEU A 403 -1.67 1.11 -3.14
N LEU A 404 -2.50 2.15 -3.26
CA LEU A 404 -3.89 1.98 -3.66
C LEU A 404 -4.01 1.44 -5.09
N TYR A 405 -3.21 1.98 -6.02
CA TYR A 405 -3.17 1.50 -7.41
C TYR A 405 -2.67 0.06 -7.51
N VAL A 406 -1.63 -0.33 -6.77
CA VAL A 406 -1.14 -1.70 -6.70
C VAL A 406 -2.23 -2.63 -6.17
N ALA A 407 -2.94 -2.24 -5.10
CA ALA A 407 -4.03 -3.04 -4.51
C ALA A 407 -5.15 -3.32 -5.53
N VAL A 408 -5.62 -2.29 -6.24
CA VAL A 408 -6.66 -2.41 -7.27
C VAL A 408 -6.22 -3.30 -8.42
N THR A 409 -4.99 -3.12 -8.89
CA THR A 409 -4.44 -3.88 -10.03
C THR A 409 -4.07 -5.33 -9.70
N ARG A 410 -4.27 -5.79 -8.45
CA ARG A 410 -4.15 -7.21 -8.09
C ARG A 410 -5.38 -8.03 -8.49
N ALA A 411 -6.51 -7.37 -8.72
CA ALA A 411 -7.77 -8.03 -9.07
C ALA A 411 -7.77 -8.46 -10.54
N LYS A 412 -8.24 -9.67 -10.83
CA LYS A 412 -8.50 -10.16 -12.20
C LYS A 412 -9.95 -9.94 -12.62
N ARG A 413 -10.90 -10.32 -11.76
CA ARG A 413 -12.34 -10.36 -12.11
C ARG A 413 -13.18 -9.47 -11.21
N ASN A 414 -13.08 -9.63 -9.90
CA ASN A 414 -13.90 -8.89 -8.94
C ASN A 414 -13.05 -7.98 -8.07
N LEU A 415 -13.48 -6.73 -7.92
CA LEU A 415 -12.89 -5.73 -7.05
C LEU A 415 -13.98 -5.17 -6.13
N THR A 416 -13.77 -5.29 -4.83
CA THR A 416 -14.57 -4.59 -3.82
C THR A 416 -13.79 -3.38 -3.36
N ILE A 417 -14.30 -2.20 -3.72
CA ILE A 417 -13.66 -0.91 -3.47
C ILE A 417 -13.92 -0.41 -2.04
N ASN A 418 -13.05 0.46 -1.54
CA ASN A 418 -13.24 1.17 -0.27
C ASN A 418 -13.82 2.59 -0.51
N PRO A 419 -14.26 3.31 0.55
CA PRO A 419 -14.81 4.66 0.41
C PRO A 419 -13.84 5.67 -0.26
N THR A 420 -12.54 5.51 -0.07
CA THR A 420 -11.53 6.37 -0.72
C THR A 420 -11.56 6.20 -2.24
N ILE A 421 -11.57 4.96 -2.75
CA ILE A 421 -11.68 4.67 -4.19
C ILE A 421 -13.01 5.19 -4.72
N TYR A 422 -14.12 4.98 -4.01
CA TYR A 422 -15.42 5.52 -4.39
C TYR A 422 -15.41 7.06 -4.56
N ASN A 423 -14.78 7.77 -3.62
CA ASN A 423 -14.63 9.22 -3.69
C ASN A 423 -13.75 9.67 -4.86
N ILE A 424 -12.71 8.91 -5.21
CA ILE A 424 -11.88 9.15 -6.41
C ILE A 424 -12.72 8.99 -7.69
N LEU A 425 -13.53 7.93 -7.78
CA LEU A 425 -14.39 7.69 -8.94
C LEU A 425 -15.44 8.81 -9.10
N THR A 426 -15.97 9.29 -7.98
CA THR A 426 -16.88 10.44 -7.96
C THR A 426 -16.24 11.71 -8.54
N MET A 427 -14.91 11.89 -8.41
CA MET A 427 -14.21 13.05 -8.99
C MET A 427 -14.07 12.99 -10.52
N VAL A 428 -14.09 11.79 -11.09
CA VAL A 428 -14.06 11.60 -12.56
C VAL A 428 -15.47 11.48 -13.16
N GLY A 429 -16.52 11.72 -12.35
CA GLY A 429 -17.91 11.70 -12.80
C GLY A 429 -18.59 10.33 -12.71
N GLU A 430 -17.97 9.33 -12.10
CA GLU A 430 -18.58 8.02 -11.88
C GLU A 430 -19.33 7.97 -10.53
N TYR A 431 -20.65 7.81 -10.60
CA TYR A 431 -21.56 7.85 -9.45
C TYR A 431 -22.28 6.51 -9.18
N PHE A 432 -21.97 5.47 -9.96
CA PHE A 432 -22.62 4.16 -9.97
C PHE A 432 -24.13 4.29 -10.21
N LEU A 433 -24.51 5.15 -11.17
CA LEU A 433 -25.88 5.32 -11.62
C LEU A 433 -26.12 4.49 -12.87
N ARG A 434 -27.28 3.83 -12.93
CA ARG A 434 -27.72 3.06 -14.09
C ARG A 434 -29.13 3.49 -14.45
N SER A 435 -29.38 3.69 -15.74
CA SER A 435 -30.72 3.89 -16.28
C SER A 435 -31.51 2.58 -16.26
N GLU A 436 -32.73 2.61 -15.74
CA GLU A 436 -33.69 1.52 -15.79
C GLU A 436 -35.09 2.06 -16.08
N LEU A 437 -35.97 1.21 -16.60
CA LEU A 437 -37.36 1.59 -16.83
C LEU A 437 -38.06 1.84 -15.49
N THR A 438 -38.76 2.97 -15.37
CA THR A 438 -39.45 3.34 -14.12
C THR A 438 -40.50 2.30 -13.72
N SER A 439 -41.13 1.64 -14.70
CA SER A 439 -42.07 0.54 -14.48
C SER A 439 -41.44 -0.66 -13.76
N VAL A 440 -40.18 -0.99 -14.05
CA VAL A 440 -39.43 -2.08 -13.39
C VAL A 440 -39.08 -1.69 -11.95
N ILE A 441 -38.73 -0.42 -11.72
CA ILE A 441 -38.42 0.09 -10.37
C ILE A 441 -39.67 0.07 -9.48
N GLN A 442 -40.82 0.47 -10.00
CA GLN A 442 -42.10 0.45 -9.27
C GLN A 442 -42.49 -0.95 -8.81
N GLN A 443 -42.19 -1.97 -9.61
CA GLN A 443 -42.43 -3.37 -9.24
C GLN A 443 -41.53 -3.83 -8.07
N GLN A 444 -40.32 -3.28 -7.97
CA GLN A 444 -39.34 -3.65 -6.94
C GLN A 444 -39.44 -2.80 -5.66
N SER A 445 -39.93 -1.56 -5.76
CA SER A 445 -40.10 -0.67 -4.62
C SER A 445 -41.34 0.21 -4.80
N PRO A 446 -42.38 0.04 -3.96
CA PRO A 446 -43.62 0.82 -4.08
C PRO A 446 -43.44 2.28 -3.64
N THR A 447 -42.43 2.58 -2.83
CA THR A 447 -42.09 3.95 -2.42
C THR A 447 -40.98 4.50 -3.31
N LEU A 448 -41.35 5.32 -4.30
CA LEU A 448 -40.44 6.02 -5.21
C LEU A 448 -39.71 7.20 -4.53
N SER A 449 -39.09 6.97 -3.37
CA SER A 449 -38.33 8.00 -2.64
C SER A 449 -36.86 7.99 -3.06
N CYS A 450 -36.26 9.18 -3.14
CA CYS A 450 -34.85 9.32 -3.50
C CYS A 450 -33.93 8.67 -2.44
N CYS A 451 -33.01 7.81 -2.88
CA CYS A 451 -32.10 7.08 -1.98
C CYS A 451 -30.90 7.93 -1.48
N ILE A 452 -30.77 9.17 -1.96
CA ILE A 452 -29.69 10.07 -1.57
C ILE A 452 -29.91 10.61 -0.15
N ARG A 453 -28.89 10.51 0.70
CA ARG A 453 -28.94 11.05 2.08
C ARG A 453 -29.35 12.52 2.07
N ASN A 454 -30.26 12.89 2.98
CA ASN A 454 -30.81 14.24 3.13
C ASN A 454 -31.59 14.75 1.90
N CYS A 455 -32.12 13.85 1.07
CA CYS A 455 -33.06 14.19 0.00
C CYS A 455 -34.44 13.64 0.33
N SER A 456 -35.46 14.50 0.32
CA SER A 456 -36.86 14.13 0.55
C SER A 456 -37.69 14.08 -0.73
N ASN A 457 -37.05 14.22 -1.90
CA ASN A 457 -37.74 14.21 -3.19
C ASN A 457 -38.20 12.80 -3.56
N THR A 458 -39.31 12.72 -4.27
CA THR A 458 -39.84 11.50 -4.88
C THR A 458 -39.57 11.48 -6.39
N LEU A 459 -39.68 10.31 -7.00
CA LEU A 459 -39.64 10.17 -8.45
C LEU A 459 -41.05 10.27 -9.02
N ASP A 460 -41.18 10.88 -10.20
CA ASP A 460 -42.44 10.91 -10.93
C ASP A 460 -42.64 9.54 -11.62
N PRO A 461 -43.69 8.78 -11.25
CA PRO A 461 -43.95 7.46 -11.82
C PRO A 461 -44.23 7.47 -13.33
N ARG A 462 -44.50 8.63 -13.91
CA ARG A 462 -44.80 8.80 -15.34
C ARG A 462 -43.55 8.97 -16.22
N CYS A 463 -42.38 9.21 -15.62
CA CYS A 463 -41.13 9.27 -16.38
C CYS A 463 -40.82 7.88 -16.95
N PRO A 464 -40.48 7.74 -18.24
CA PRO A 464 -40.24 6.43 -18.83
C PRO A 464 -38.96 5.76 -18.28
N VAL A 465 -37.91 6.57 -18.09
CA VAL A 465 -36.61 6.13 -17.58
C VAL A 465 -36.33 6.81 -16.25
N SER A 466 -35.77 6.05 -15.32
CA SER A 466 -35.32 6.53 -14.02
C SER A 466 -33.91 6.06 -13.75
N MET A 467 -33.16 6.85 -12.97
CA MET A 467 -31.81 6.46 -12.55
C MET A 467 -31.85 5.71 -11.22
N LEU A 468 -31.24 4.53 -11.23
CA LEU A 468 -30.98 3.73 -10.03
C LEU A 468 -29.54 3.90 -9.59
N LYS A 469 -29.35 4.09 -8.30
CA LYS A 469 -28.04 3.95 -7.68
C LYS A 469 -27.76 2.48 -7.41
N LEU A 470 -26.72 1.95 -8.05
CA LEU A 470 -26.28 0.58 -7.87
C LEU A 470 -25.75 0.36 -6.45
N PRO A 471 -25.99 -0.83 -5.86
CA PRO A 471 -25.38 -1.19 -4.59
C PRO A 471 -23.87 -1.29 -4.73
N VAL A 472 -23.16 -0.54 -3.90
CA VAL A 472 -21.72 -0.70 -3.67
C VAL A 472 -21.54 -1.21 -2.26
N LYS A 473 -20.96 -2.41 -2.12
CA LYS A 473 -20.63 -2.99 -0.81
C LYS A 473 -19.22 -2.55 -0.40
N TYR A 474 -19.09 -1.97 0.79
CA TYR A 474 -17.80 -1.78 1.46
C TYR A 474 -17.57 -2.89 2.50
N VAL A 475 -16.35 -2.96 3.04
CA VAL A 475 -16.00 -3.88 4.16
C VAL A 475 -16.88 -3.60 5.39
N SER A 476 -17.12 -2.32 5.70
CA SER A 476 -17.76 -1.87 6.93
C SER A 476 -19.25 -1.54 6.77
N HIS A 477 -19.68 -1.08 5.59
CA HIS A 477 -21.04 -0.59 5.33
C HIS A 477 -21.47 -0.81 3.87
N ALA A 478 -22.77 -0.84 3.59
CA ALA A 478 -23.29 -0.75 2.22
C ALA A 478 -23.71 0.68 1.89
N VAL A 479 -23.48 1.13 0.65
CA VAL A 479 -24.09 2.37 0.16
C VAL A 479 -25.59 2.14 -0.01
N LEU A 480 -26.40 3.14 0.35
CA LEU A 480 -27.83 3.13 0.08
C LEU A 480 -28.06 2.94 -1.42
N GLN A 481 -28.70 1.83 -1.78
CA GLN A 481 -29.20 1.55 -3.12
C GLN A 481 -30.61 2.10 -3.27
N GLY A 482 -31.01 2.38 -4.51
CA GLY A 482 -32.39 2.75 -4.81
C GLY A 482 -32.51 3.86 -5.86
N PRO A 483 -33.73 4.32 -6.11
CA PRO A 483 -34.00 5.31 -7.14
C PRO A 483 -33.51 6.70 -6.74
N VAL A 484 -33.09 7.50 -7.72
CA VAL A 484 -32.54 8.86 -7.52
C VAL A 484 -33.42 9.87 -8.25
N CYS A 485 -33.84 10.93 -7.56
CA CYS A 485 -34.68 11.97 -8.17
C CYS A 485 -33.92 12.79 -9.23
N VAL A 486 -34.65 13.38 -10.18
CA VAL A 486 -34.12 14.19 -11.29
C VAL A 486 -33.14 15.27 -10.80
N GLN A 487 -33.49 16.01 -9.74
CA GLN A 487 -32.62 17.07 -9.20
C GLN A 487 -31.29 16.53 -8.65
N CYS A 488 -31.29 15.32 -8.07
CA CYS A 488 -30.08 14.66 -7.60
C CYS A 488 -29.24 14.08 -8.74
N VAL A 489 -29.88 13.69 -9.85
CA VAL A 489 -29.21 13.25 -11.08
C VAL A 489 -28.58 14.45 -11.80
N GLN A 490 -29.32 15.54 -11.98
CA GLN A 490 -28.83 16.79 -12.58
C GLN A 490 -27.57 17.32 -11.89
N ARG A 491 -27.53 17.27 -10.55
CA ARG A 491 -26.35 17.71 -9.78
C ARG A 491 -25.11 16.80 -9.93
N ARG A 492 -25.25 15.59 -10.48
CA ARG A 492 -24.19 14.57 -10.57
C ARG A 492 -23.75 14.34 -12.01
N VAL A 493 -24.69 13.93 -12.86
CA VAL A 493 -24.42 13.57 -14.26
C VAL A 493 -24.86 14.67 -15.25
N GLY A 494 -25.28 15.83 -14.74
CA GLY A 494 -25.55 17.01 -15.56
C GLY A 494 -26.66 16.76 -16.60
N PRO A 495 -26.41 17.05 -17.89
CA PRO A 495 -27.42 16.96 -18.96
C PRO A 495 -28.09 15.59 -19.10
N LEU A 496 -27.44 14.51 -18.66
CA LEU A 496 -28.03 13.16 -18.68
C LEU A 496 -29.30 13.02 -17.81
N ALA A 497 -29.58 13.98 -16.92
CA ALA A 497 -30.85 13.98 -16.20
C ALA A 497 -32.06 14.28 -17.08
N LEU A 498 -31.86 14.85 -18.28
CA LEU A 498 -32.91 15.08 -19.28
C LEU A 498 -33.60 13.76 -19.70
N LEU A 499 -32.89 12.63 -19.61
CA LEU A 499 -33.43 11.28 -19.80
C LEU A 499 -34.60 10.95 -18.86
N MET A 500 -34.66 11.63 -17.72
CA MET A 500 -35.69 11.44 -16.70
C MET A 500 -36.80 12.49 -16.80
N GLU A 501 -36.80 13.36 -17.80
CA GLU A 501 -37.89 14.31 -18.04
C GLU A 501 -39.06 13.67 -18.78
N HIS A 502 -40.21 14.36 -18.73
CA HIS A 502 -41.39 13.94 -19.48
C HIS A 502 -41.15 14.10 -20.98
N PRO A 503 -41.62 13.17 -21.82
CA PRO A 503 -41.58 13.32 -23.27
C PRO A 503 -42.12 14.69 -23.71
N GLU A 504 -43.28 15.11 -23.18
CA GLU A 504 -43.89 16.40 -23.52
C GLU A 504 -42.98 17.62 -23.24
N ARG A 505 -42.10 17.55 -22.23
CA ARG A 505 -41.14 18.61 -21.92
C ARG A 505 -39.92 18.59 -22.83
N LEU A 506 -39.43 17.40 -23.18
CA LEU A 506 -38.37 17.23 -24.17
C LEU A 506 -38.82 17.78 -25.54
N TRP A 507 -40.09 17.56 -25.90
CA TRP A 507 -40.67 18.04 -27.15
C TRP A 507 -40.88 19.56 -27.16
N SER A 508 -41.12 20.17 -25.99
CA SER A 508 -41.24 21.63 -25.85
C SER A 508 -39.90 22.38 -25.75
N GLN A 509 -38.78 21.65 -25.59
CA GLN A 509 -37.42 22.20 -25.50
C GLN A 509 -36.65 22.11 -26.82
N GLN A 510 -37.31 21.88 -27.96
CA GLN A 510 -36.69 22.26 -29.24
C GLN A 510 -36.38 23.77 -29.16
N PRO A 511 -35.12 24.19 -29.35
CA PRO A 511 -34.82 25.60 -29.36
C PRO A 511 -35.61 26.25 -30.50
N PRO A 512 -36.13 27.48 -30.32
CA PRO A 512 -36.51 28.29 -31.48
C PRO A 512 -35.29 28.38 -32.41
N ASP A 513 -35.53 28.34 -33.72
CA ASP A 513 -34.60 28.23 -34.87
C ASP A 513 -33.41 29.24 -34.94
N GLU A 514 -32.83 29.74 -33.84
CA GLU A 514 -31.86 30.84 -33.87
C GLU A 514 -30.50 30.62 -33.16
N ASP A 515 -30.21 29.48 -32.53
CA ASP A 515 -28.88 29.24 -31.94
C ASP A 515 -28.31 27.84 -32.30
N GLU A 516 -27.76 27.71 -33.52
CA GLU A 516 -27.04 26.50 -33.99
C GLU A 516 -25.76 26.18 -33.17
N ASP A 517 -25.25 27.12 -32.38
CA ASP A 517 -23.99 26.96 -31.63
C ASP A 517 -24.15 26.20 -30.29
N GLU A 518 -25.34 26.16 -29.66
CA GLU A 518 -25.54 25.39 -28.42
C GLU A 518 -25.90 23.91 -28.66
N LEU A 519 -26.40 23.55 -29.85
CA LEU A 519 -26.70 22.16 -30.21
C LEU A 519 -25.44 21.29 -30.39
N GLN A 520 -24.28 21.90 -30.69
CA GLN A 520 -23.01 21.17 -30.83
C GLN A 520 -22.43 20.65 -29.50
N HIS A 521 -23.06 20.94 -28.35
CA HIS A 521 -22.56 20.55 -27.02
C HIS A 521 -23.49 19.61 -26.24
N MET A 522 -24.60 19.15 -26.82
CA MET A 522 -25.37 18.05 -26.24
C MET A 522 -24.80 16.70 -26.69
N PRO A 523 -24.33 15.84 -25.76
CA PRO A 523 -23.67 14.57 -26.11
C PRO A 523 -24.63 13.45 -26.54
N ILE A 524 -25.90 13.76 -26.80
CA ILE A 524 -26.94 12.76 -27.09
C ILE A 524 -27.85 13.29 -28.18
N ASP A 525 -27.94 12.52 -29.26
CA ASP A 525 -28.94 12.69 -30.31
C ASP A 525 -30.34 12.45 -29.72
N VAL A 526 -31.12 13.54 -29.62
CA VAL A 526 -32.47 13.52 -29.05
C VAL A 526 -33.38 12.60 -29.85
N ASP A 527 -33.17 12.48 -31.17
CA ASP A 527 -33.98 11.60 -32.03
C ASP A 527 -33.70 10.12 -31.72
N MET A 528 -32.44 9.78 -31.40
CA MET A 528 -32.07 8.42 -30.99
C MET A 528 -32.66 8.04 -29.62
N LEU A 529 -32.80 9.02 -28.73
CA LEU A 529 -33.43 8.90 -27.42
C LEU A 529 -34.94 8.66 -27.54
N VAL A 530 -35.58 9.38 -28.46
CA VAL A 530 -37.01 9.25 -28.78
C VAL A 530 -37.32 7.90 -29.43
N ALA A 531 -36.40 7.33 -30.22
CA ALA A 531 -36.57 6.01 -30.83
C ALA A 531 -36.47 4.82 -29.83
N LEU A 532 -35.97 5.06 -28.61
CA LEU A 532 -35.85 4.06 -27.54
C LEU A 532 -37.03 4.08 -26.54
N LEU A 533 -37.87 5.10 -26.60
CA LEU A 533 -39.12 5.27 -25.83
C LEU A 533 -40.31 4.69 -26.60
#